data_AF-M5RZ70-F1
#
_entry.id   AF-M5RZ70-F1
#
_cell.length_a   1.000
_cell.length_b   1.000
_cell.length_c   1.000
_cell.angle_alpha   90.00
_cell.angle_beta   90.00
_cell.angle_gamma   90.00
#
_symmetry.space_group_name_H-M   'P 1'
#
loop_
_entity.id
_entity.type
_entity.pdbx_description
1 polymer ?
#
loop_
_entity_poly.entity_id
_entity_poly.type
_entity_poly.pdbx_seq_one_letter_code
_entity_poly.pdbx_strand_id
1 'polypeptide(L)'
;MRKLVLLPLRLAVGWGLSPRLLGLIGMTMLVLLRLSVGWHFYTEGMEKYTSGNWTAKPFFANAKGPFAEHFRGLVWDNEGKIRLDRERVDQEWKWQWALISDHYKFDGKQKSPSPRRLQKCVTAI
;
A
#
# COMPACT_ATOMS: atom_id res chain seq x y z
N MET A 1 -57.54 -20.84 18.99
CA MET A 1 -56.58 -21.90 19.42
C MET A 1 -56.01 -22.74 18.28
N ARG A 2 -56.76 -23.12 17.22
CA ARG A 2 -56.27 -23.91 16.07
C ARG A 2 -55.10 -23.28 15.27
N LYS A 3 -54.98 -21.94 15.26
CA LYS A 3 -53.91 -21.20 14.55
C LYS A 3 -52.54 -21.26 15.26
N LEU A 4 -52.51 -21.49 16.59
CA LEU A 4 -51.28 -21.62 17.38
C LEU A 4 -50.68 -23.03 17.27
N VAL A 5 -51.53 -24.07 17.20
CA VAL A 5 -51.09 -25.48 17.08
C VAL A 5 -50.48 -25.78 15.71
N LEU A 6 -50.94 -25.11 14.65
CA LEU A 6 -50.41 -25.26 13.29
C LEU A 6 -49.23 -24.32 12.99
N LEU A 7 -48.81 -23.50 13.95
CA LEU A 7 -47.72 -22.54 13.82
C LEU A 7 -46.33 -23.20 13.62
N PRO A 8 -45.96 -24.29 14.33
CA PRO A 8 -44.72 -25.01 14.05
C PRO A 8 -44.74 -25.70 12.68
N LEU A 9 -45.89 -26.25 12.27
CA LEU A 9 -46.07 -26.85 10.95
C LEU A 9 -46.01 -25.79 9.82
N ARG A 10 -46.48 -24.57 10.11
CA ARG A 10 -46.43 -23.40 9.21
C ARG A 10 -45.04 -22.76 9.11
N LEU A 11 -44.19 -22.89 10.13
CA LEU A 11 -42.77 -22.53 10.06
C LEU A 11 -41.96 -23.56 9.27
N ALA A 12 -42.29 -24.85 9.43
CA ALA A 12 -41.59 -25.95 8.75
C ALA A 12 -41.90 -26.07 7.25
N VAL A 13 -43.12 -25.72 6.81
CA VAL A 13 -43.55 -25.79 5.40
C VAL A 13 -43.21 -24.51 4.60
N GLY A 14 -42.64 -23.50 5.26
CA GLY A 14 -42.36 -22.20 4.66
C GLY A 14 -43.63 -21.38 4.51
N TRP A 15 -43.61 -20.14 5.00
CA TRP A 15 -44.53 -19.12 4.47
C TRP A 15 -44.41 -19.14 2.96
N GLY A 16 -45.53 -18.99 2.23
CA GLY A 16 -45.63 -19.14 0.77
C GLY A 16 -44.75 -18.23 -0.11
N LEU A 17 -43.63 -17.72 0.39
CA LEU A 17 -42.50 -17.31 -0.43
C LEU A 17 -41.99 -18.53 -1.20
N SER A 18 -42.22 -18.51 -2.51
CA SER A 18 -41.66 -19.53 -3.38
C SER A 18 -40.14 -19.62 -3.18
N PRO A 19 -39.55 -20.84 -3.09
CA PRO A 19 -38.10 -21.01 -2.94
C PRO A 19 -37.27 -20.25 -4.00
N ARG A 20 -37.86 -20.03 -5.18
CA ARG A 20 -37.29 -19.23 -6.27
C ARG A 20 -37.13 -17.76 -5.90
N LEU A 21 -38.09 -17.19 -5.17
CA LEU A 21 -38.07 -15.78 -4.76
C LEU A 21 -36.98 -15.53 -3.71
N LEU A 22 -36.79 -16.46 -2.77
CA LEU A 22 -35.69 -16.42 -1.81
C LEU A 22 -34.32 -16.52 -2.52
N GLY A 23 -34.19 -17.43 -3.49
CA GLY A 23 -32.98 -17.57 -4.29
C GLY A 23 -32.65 -16.29 -5.08
N LEU A 24 -33.66 -15.67 -5.70
CA LEU A 24 -33.49 -14.46 -6.50
C LEU A 24 -33.13 -13.24 -5.63
N ILE A 25 -33.72 -13.11 -4.45
CA ILE A 25 -33.35 -12.09 -3.47
C ILE A 25 -31.90 -12.30 -3.01
N GLY A 26 -31.52 -13.54 -2.68
CA GLY A 26 -30.15 -13.87 -2.29
C GLY A 26 -29.12 -13.52 -3.36
N MET A 27 -29.38 -13.90 -4.62
CA MET A 27 -28.52 -13.53 -5.75
C MET A 27 -28.42 -12.01 -5.91
N THR A 28 -29.55 -11.31 -5.87
CA THR A 28 -29.59 -9.85 -6.01
C THR A 28 -28.78 -9.17 -4.91
N MET A 29 -28.94 -9.61 -3.66
CA MET A 29 -28.19 -9.06 -2.52
C MET A 29 -26.69 -9.34 -2.62
N LEU A 30 -26.28 -10.51 -3.11
CA LEU A 30 -24.86 -10.80 -3.35
C LEU A 30 -24.27 -9.94 -4.47
N VAL A 31 -25.03 -9.67 -5.54
CA VAL A 31 -24.62 -8.76 -6.62
C VAL A 31 -24.46 -7.34 -6.08
N LEU A 32 -25.44 -6.86 -5.31
CA LEU A 32 -25.39 -5.54 -4.68
C LEU A 32 -24.18 -5.43 -3.73
N LEU A 33 -23.92 -6.45 -2.91
CA LEU A 33 -22.74 -6.47 -2.04
C LEU A 33 -21.44 -6.34 -2.83
N ARG A 34 -21.31 -7.06 -3.96
CA ARG A 34 -20.12 -6.95 -4.81
C ARG A 34 -19.97 -5.56 -5.43
N LEU A 35 -21.07 -4.96 -5.87
CA LEU A 35 -21.05 -3.60 -6.42
C LEU A 35 -20.72 -2.56 -5.36
N SER A 36 -21.28 -2.65 -4.15
CA SER A 36 -20.99 -1.72 -3.06
C SER A 36 -19.53 -1.79 -2.61
N VAL A 37 -18.97 -2.99 -2.41
CA VAL A 37 -17.57 -3.17 -2.04
C VAL A 37 -16.64 -2.72 -3.17
N GLY A 38 -16.97 -3.06 -4.43
CA GLY A 38 -16.22 -2.61 -5.59
C GLY A 38 -16.21 -1.08 -5.74
N TRP A 39 -17.35 -0.43 -5.52
CA TRP A 39 -17.47 1.02 -5.56
C TRP A 39 -16.63 1.69 -4.48
N HIS A 40 -16.67 1.18 -3.24
CA HIS A 40 -15.86 1.71 -2.14
C HIS A 40 -14.35 1.64 -2.44
N PHE A 41 -13.86 0.50 -2.96
CA PHE A 41 -12.45 0.40 -3.36
C PHE A 41 -12.10 1.30 -4.54
N TYR A 42 -13.03 1.52 -5.48
CA TYR A 42 -12.81 2.42 -6.60
C TYR A 42 -12.67 3.88 -6.14
N THR A 43 -13.54 4.36 -5.24
CA THR A 43 -13.46 5.73 -4.72
C THR A 43 -12.18 5.96 -3.93
N GLU A 44 -11.82 5.02 -3.05
CA GLU A 44 -10.58 5.05 -2.27
C GLU A 44 -9.33 5.01 -3.16
N GLY A 45 -9.37 4.18 -4.22
CA GLY A 45 -8.30 4.10 -5.20
C GLY A 45 -8.14 5.39 -5.99
N MET A 46 -9.25 6.01 -6.40
CA MET A 46 -9.24 7.27 -7.15
C MET A 46 -8.72 8.42 -6.29
N GLU A 47 -9.12 8.51 -5.02
CA GLU A 47 -8.61 9.53 -4.10
C GLU A 47 -7.09 9.40 -3.90
N LYS A 48 -6.58 8.17 -3.80
CA LYS A 48 -5.13 7.91 -3.74
C LYS A 48 -4.41 8.27 -5.03
N TYR A 49 -5.07 8.11 -6.18
CA TYR A 49 -4.53 8.50 -7.47
C TYR A 49 -4.48 10.02 -7.64
N THR A 50 -5.54 10.74 -7.25
CA THR A 50 -5.63 12.19 -7.42
C THR A 50 -4.82 12.99 -6.40
N SER A 51 -4.68 12.48 -5.17
CA SER A 51 -3.93 13.15 -4.10
C SER A 51 -2.41 13.18 -4.32
N GLY A 52 -1.86 12.33 -5.20
CA GLY A 52 -0.44 12.33 -5.60
C GLY A 52 0.57 11.98 -4.50
N ASN A 53 0.15 11.91 -3.24
CA ASN A 53 0.99 11.59 -2.07
C ASN A 53 1.06 10.09 -1.79
N TRP A 54 0.22 9.27 -2.43
CA TRP A 54 0.20 7.84 -2.22
C TRP A 54 1.13 7.11 -3.19
N THR A 55 1.91 6.15 -2.68
CA THR A 55 2.85 5.38 -3.49
C THR A 55 2.70 3.87 -3.29
N ALA A 56 2.55 3.15 -4.41
CA ALA A 56 2.50 1.68 -4.44
C ALA A 56 3.90 1.03 -4.51
N LYS A 57 4.99 1.82 -4.49
CA LYS A 57 6.38 1.36 -4.57
C LYS A 57 6.69 0.13 -3.69
N PRO A 58 6.35 0.08 -2.39
CA PRO A 58 6.68 -1.08 -1.56
C PRO A 58 5.91 -2.35 -1.93
N PHE A 59 4.71 -2.24 -2.49
CA PHE A 59 3.93 -3.40 -2.95
C PHE A 59 4.50 -3.99 -4.23
N PHE A 60 4.87 -3.12 -5.18
CA PHE A 60 5.47 -3.53 -6.44
C PHE A 60 6.90 -4.08 -6.26
N ALA A 61 7.69 -3.51 -5.35
CA ALA A 61 9.02 -4.02 -5.01
C ALA A 61 8.97 -5.45 -4.45
N ASN A 62 7.92 -5.77 -3.69
CA ASN A 62 7.71 -7.09 -3.09
C ASN A 62 6.83 -8.04 -3.91
N ALA A 63 6.50 -7.69 -5.17
CA ALA A 63 5.68 -8.54 -6.02
C ALA A 63 6.32 -9.92 -6.21
N LYS A 64 5.52 -10.99 -6.19
CA LYS A 64 5.95 -12.38 -6.39
C LYS A 64 5.07 -13.05 -7.45
N GLY A 65 5.65 -14.00 -8.20
CA GLY A 65 4.95 -14.74 -9.25
C GLY A 65 5.49 -14.44 -10.65
N PRO A 66 4.82 -14.96 -11.71
CA PRO A 66 5.32 -14.89 -13.09
C PRO A 66 5.43 -13.46 -13.63
N PHE A 67 4.62 -12.53 -13.12
CA PHE A 67 4.66 -11.12 -13.50
C PHE A 67 5.47 -10.25 -12.54
N ALA A 68 6.23 -10.84 -11.61
CA ALA A 68 6.97 -10.10 -10.59
C ALA A 68 7.98 -9.12 -11.21
N GLU A 69 8.68 -9.51 -12.27
CA GLU A 69 9.65 -8.64 -12.95
C GLU A 69 9.00 -7.38 -13.53
N HIS A 70 7.82 -7.52 -14.13
CA HIS A 70 7.07 -6.39 -14.68
C HIS A 70 6.72 -5.36 -13.60
N PHE A 71 6.17 -5.82 -12.47
CA PHE A 71 5.80 -4.91 -11.38
C PHE A 71 7.02 -4.30 -10.70
N ARG A 72 8.08 -5.08 -10.46
CA ARG A 72 9.32 -4.57 -9.89
C ARG A 72 9.98 -3.54 -10.80
N GLY A 73 9.90 -3.70 -12.13
CA GLY A 73 10.41 -2.76 -13.11
C GLY A 73 9.70 -1.40 -13.14
N LEU A 74 8.48 -1.30 -12.61
CA LEU A 74 7.76 -0.03 -12.43
C LEU A 74 8.28 0.77 -11.22
N VAL A 75 9.09 0.16 -10.35
CA VAL A 75 9.67 0.80 -9.18
C VAL A 75 11.06 1.31 -9.51
N TRP A 76 11.25 2.62 -9.38
CA TRP A 76 12.58 3.21 -9.43
C TRP A 76 13.44 2.65 -8.29
N ASP A 77 14.62 2.13 -8.64
CA ASP A 77 15.59 1.51 -7.73
C ASP A 77 15.00 0.32 -6.94
N ASN A 78 14.32 -0.59 -7.63
CA ASN A 78 13.72 -1.80 -7.05
C ASN A 78 14.71 -2.64 -6.22
N GLU A 79 15.97 -2.71 -6.66
CA GLU A 79 17.06 -3.45 -6.01
C GLU A 79 17.84 -2.62 -4.98
N GLY A 80 17.55 -1.32 -4.83
CA GLY A 80 18.27 -0.45 -3.91
C GLY A 80 19.72 -0.16 -4.30
N LYS A 81 20.12 -0.46 -5.54
CA LYS A 81 21.49 -0.32 -6.05
C LYS A 81 21.99 1.12 -5.97
N ILE A 82 21.11 2.10 -6.20
CA ILE A 82 21.50 3.53 -6.14
C ILE A 82 21.86 3.92 -4.70
N ARG A 83 21.14 3.37 -3.71
CA ARG A 83 21.41 3.62 -2.28
C ARG A 83 22.65 2.89 -1.75
N LEU A 84 23.07 1.83 -2.44
CA LEU A 84 24.24 1.01 -2.12
C LEU A 84 25.52 1.47 -2.84
N ASP A 85 25.40 2.34 -3.85
CA ASP A 85 26.55 2.89 -4.58
C ASP A 85 27.36 3.85 -3.68
N ARG A 86 28.54 3.38 -3.29
CA ARG A 86 29.44 4.08 -2.36
C ARG A 86 29.87 5.45 -2.90
N GLU A 87 30.11 5.59 -4.20
CA GLU A 87 30.57 6.85 -4.78
C GLU A 87 29.44 7.88 -4.77
N ARG A 88 28.22 7.45 -5.15
CA ARG A 88 27.04 8.31 -5.08
C ARG A 88 26.71 8.75 -3.65
N VAL A 89 26.77 7.83 -2.69
CA VAL A 89 26.51 8.15 -1.28
C VAL A 89 27.52 9.16 -0.75
N ASP A 90 28.81 9.04 -1.10
CA ASP A 90 29.84 9.99 -0.69
C ASP A 90 29.61 11.39 -1.29
N GLN A 91 29.17 11.47 -2.55
CA GLN A 91 28.81 12.75 -3.19
C GLN A 91 27.57 13.38 -2.55
N GLU A 92 26.52 12.60 -2.34
CA GLU A 92 25.28 13.06 -1.69
C GLU A 92 25.57 13.56 -0.28
N TRP A 93 26.43 12.85 0.47
CA TRP A 93 26.83 13.27 1.80
C TRP A 93 27.62 14.58 1.78
N LYS A 94 28.55 14.75 0.83
CA LYS A 94 29.29 16.02 0.68
C LYS A 94 28.33 17.18 0.40
N TRP A 95 27.34 16.98 -0.46
CA TRP A 95 26.32 17.97 -0.77
C TRP A 95 25.49 18.34 0.47
N GLN A 96 24.98 17.34 1.20
CA GLN A 96 24.22 17.55 2.42
C GLN A 96 25.06 18.23 3.51
N TRP A 97 26.32 17.83 3.66
CA TRP A 97 27.24 18.45 4.61
C TRP A 97 27.47 19.92 4.31
N ALA A 98 27.60 20.30 3.03
CA ALA A 98 27.71 21.69 2.62
C ALA A 98 26.47 22.50 3.04
N LEU A 99 25.27 22.00 2.74
CA LEU A 99 23.99 22.61 3.13
C LEU A 99 23.87 22.78 4.65
N ILE A 100 24.19 21.74 5.43
CA ILE A 100 24.14 21.76 6.89
C ILE A 100 25.15 22.75 7.44
N SER A 101 26.37 22.76 6.91
CA SER A 101 27.44 23.64 7.36
C SER A 101 27.11 25.12 7.15
N ASP A 102 26.37 25.43 6.09
CA ASP A 102 25.88 26.77 5.78
C ASP A 102 24.71 27.16 6.69
N HIS A 103 23.71 26.29 6.83
CA HIS A 103 22.54 26.54 7.67
C HIS A 103 22.89 26.77 9.15
N TYR A 104 23.79 25.96 9.71
CA TYR A 104 24.20 26.03 11.11
C TYR A 104 25.47 26.86 11.35
N LYS A 105 26.03 27.50 10.31
CA LYS A 105 27.21 28.37 10.39
C LYS A 105 28.39 27.73 11.12
N PHE A 106 28.76 26.52 10.71
CA PHE A 106 29.87 25.77 11.31
C PHE A 106 31.19 26.58 11.30
N ASP A 107 31.98 26.45 12.37
CA ASP A 107 33.33 27.02 12.45
C ASP A 107 34.26 26.39 11.39
N GLY A 108 35.33 27.08 10.99
CA GLY A 108 36.34 26.59 10.04
C GLY A 108 36.92 25.22 10.42
N LYS A 109 36.99 24.88 11.71
CA LYS A 109 37.40 23.54 12.18
C LYS A 109 36.35 22.44 11.96
N GLN A 110 35.08 22.82 11.82
CA GLN A 110 33.93 21.93 11.59
C GLN A 110 33.53 21.83 10.10
N LYS A 111 33.89 22.83 9.28
CA LYS A 111 33.52 22.87 7.85
C LYS A 111 34.16 21.78 6.99
N SER A 112 35.31 21.24 7.38
CA SER A 112 35.90 20.10 6.67
C SER A 112 35.07 18.84 6.94
N PRO A 113 34.41 18.24 5.92
CA PRO A 113 33.90 16.88 6.06
C PRO A 113 35.12 16.00 6.23
N SER A 114 35.51 15.66 7.47
CA SER A 114 36.75 14.91 7.65
C SER A 114 36.58 13.58 6.92
N PRO A 115 37.44 13.25 5.92
CA PRO A 115 37.26 12.04 5.12
C PRO A 115 37.19 10.80 6.00
N ARG A 116 37.90 10.82 7.13
CA ARG A 116 37.86 9.78 8.16
C ARG A 116 36.50 9.60 8.84
N ARG A 117 35.69 10.65 9.05
CA ARG A 117 34.35 10.52 9.63
C ARG A 117 33.37 9.94 8.62
N LEU A 118 33.44 10.41 7.38
CA LEU A 118 32.66 9.85 6.27
C LEU A 118 32.97 8.38 6.10
N GLN A 119 34.26 8.05 6.02
CA GLN A 119 34.71 6.68 5.80
C GLN A 119 34.28 5.75 6.93
N LYS A 120 34.27 6.21 8.21
CA LYS A 120 33.70 5.46 9.34
C LYS A 120 32.20 5.20 9.20
N CYS A 121 31.43 6.18 8.75
CA CYS A 121 29.98 6.00 8.54
C CYS A 121 29.70 5.00 7.41
N VAL A 122 30.52 4.98 6.35
CA VAL A 122 30.34 4.07 5.21
C VAL A 122 30.87 2.66 5.50
N THR A 123 31.85 2.46 6.38
CA THR A 123 32.27 1.11 6.83
C THR A 123 31.45 0.54 7.99
N ALA A 124 30.55 1.33 8.60
CA ALA A 124 29.66 0.87 9.67
C ALA A 124 28.31 0.32 9.14
N ILE A 125 28.05 0.44 7.84
CA ILE A 125 26.90 -0.12 7.11
C ILE A 125 27.36 -1.43 6.46
#